data_AF-A0A3P7DY24-F1
#
_entry.id   AF-A0A3P7DY24-F1
#
_cell.length_a   1.000
_cell.length_b   1.000
_cell.length_c   1.000
_cell.angle_alpha   90.00
_cell.angle_beta   90.00
_cell.angle_gamma   90.00
#
_symmetry.space_group_name_H-M   'P 1'
#
loop_
_entity.id
_entity.type
_entity.pdbx_description
1 polymer ?
#
loop_
_entity_poly.entity_id
_entity_poly.type
_entity_poly.pdbx_seq_one_letter_code
_entity_poly.pdbx_strand_id
1 'polypeptide(L)'
;MLVSRQLDPVTAATMEQISYLGCAKIENPSSEVEILKIMQLLNKERSEKPIDVILFIPDSSSGIVRFVFIYCDILSTVHKMF
;
A
#
# COMPACT_ATOMS: atom_id res chain seq x y z
N MET A 1 15.43 -9.49 -17.75
CA MET A 1 16.05 -8.15 -17.85
C MET A 1 15.08 -7.12 -17.29
N LEU A 2 15.21 -6.81 -16.00
CA LEU A 2 15.04 -5.48 -15.42
C LEU A 2 16.00 -5.46 -14.23
N VAL A 3 16.87 -4.45 -14.23
CA VAL A 3 17.98 -4.27 -13.30
C VAL A 3 17.47 -3.37 -12.17
N SER A 4 17.07 -3.96 -11.04
CA SER A 4 16.87 -3.19 -9.82
C SER A 4 18.24 -2.91 -9.22
N ARG A 5 18.73 -1.70 -9.49
CA ARG A 5 19.93 -1.12 -8.88
C ARG A 5 19.74 -1.09 -7.37
N GLN A 6 20.51 -1.93 -6.69
CA GLN A 6 21.20 -1.68 -5.42
C GLN A 6 20.79 -0.39 -4.70
N LEU A 7 19.85 -0.50 -3.75
CA LEU A 7 19.84 0.33 -2.55
C LEU A 7 20.38 -0.52 -1.40
N ASP A 8 21.12 0.15 -0.51
CA ASP A 8 22.09 -0.40 0.42
C ASP A 8 21.62 -1.58 1.31
N PRO A 9 22.54 -2.48 1.71
CA PRO A 9 22.24 -3.62 2.57
C PRO A 9 22.03 -3.16 4.02
N VAL A 10 20.82 -2.73 4.33
CA VAL A 10 20.24 -2.86 5.68
C VAL A 10 18.84 -3.45 5.52
N THR A 11 18.82 -4.73 5.14
CA THR A 11 17.83 -5.73 5.59
C THR A 11 16.34 -5.35 5.47
N ALA A 12 15.90 -4.87 4.31
CA ALA A 12 14.49 -4.69 4.00
C ALA A 12 14.14 -5.18 2.59
N ALA A 13 13.02 -5.88 2.45
CA ALA A 13 12.45 -6.23 1.16
C ALA A 13 11.66 -5.04 0.58
N THR A 14 11.84 -4.75 -0.70
CA THR A 14 11.04 -3.78 -1.44
C THR A 14 10.02 -4.49 -2.31
N MET A 15 8.76 -4.07 -2.22
CA MET A 15 7.72 -4.47 -3.17
C MET A 15 7.35 -3.27 -4.05
N GLU A 16 7.43 -3.48 -5.35
CA GLU A 16 7.09 -2.51 -6.39
C GLU A 16 5.76 -2.90 -7.07
N GLN A 17 5.14 -1.98 -7.80
CA GLN A 17 3.90 -2.21 -8.57
C GLN A 17 2.67 -2.55 -7.70
N ILE A 18 2.58 -1.97 -6.51
CA ILE A 18 1.41 -2.07 -5.64
C ILE A 18 0.56 -0.80 -5.80
N SER A 19 -0.73 -0.94 -6.07
CA SER A 19 -1.67 0.18 -5.98
C SER A 19 -2.34 0.23 -4.60
N TYR A 20 -2.27 1.37 -3.93
CA TYR A 20 -2.92 1.63 -2.66
C TYR A 20 -4.44 1.84 -2.85
N LEU A 21 -5.25 0.99 -2.22
CA LEU A 21 -6.73 1.07 -2.29
C LEU A 21 -7.34 1.99 -1.24
N GLY A 22 -6.64 2.26 -0.13
CA GLY A 22 -7.17 2.97 1.03
C GLY A 22 -6.93 2.20 2.33
N CYS A 23 -7.59 2.65 3.39
CA CYS A 23 -7.55 2.01 4.70
C CYS A 23 -8.98 1.84 5.25
N ALA A 24 -9.20 0.77 6.01
CA ALA A 24 -10.43 0.53 6.73
C ALA A 24 -10.12 -0.07 8.10
N LYS A 25 -11.03 0.14 9.06
CA LYS A 25 -10.93 -0.50 10.36
C LYS A 25 -11.28 -1.98 10.23
N ILE A 26 -10.49 -2.83 10.89
CA ILE A 26 -10.77 -4.25 11.07
C ILE A 26 -10.93 -4.52 12.57
N GLU A 27 -12.00 -5.21 12.96
CA GLU A 27 -12.27 -5.58 14.35
C GLU A 27 -11.58 -6.90 14.70
N ASN A 28 -11.62 -7.89 13.80
CA ASN A 28 -10.94 -9.17 13.97
C ASN A 28 -9.89 -9.42 12.87
N PRO A 29 -8.58 -9.23 13.15
CA PRO A 29 -7.52 -9.41 12.16
C PRO A 29 -7.31 -10.87 11.70
N SER A 30 -7.93 -11.84 12.37
CA SER A 30 -7.91 -13.25 11.96
C SER A 30 -9.14 -13.65 11.12
N SER A 31 -10.11 -12.75 10.92
CA SER A 31 -11.33 -13.03 10.18
C SER A 31 -11.14 -12.80 8.68
N GLU A 32 -10.89 -13.86 7.93
CA GLU A 32 -10.79 -13.80 6.46
C GLU A 32 -12.06 -13.19 5.83
N VAL A 33 -13.24 -13.53 6.36
CA VAL A 33 -14.52 -12.98 5.88
C VAL A 33 -14.58 -11.46 6.04
N GLU A 34 -14.04 -10.93 7.13
CA GLU A 34 -13.99 -9.48 7.36
C GLU A 34 -12.98 -8.81 6.42
N ILE A 35 -11.80 -9.39 6.26
CA ILE A 35 -10.77 -8.94 5.32
C ILE A 35 -11.32 -8.87 3.88
N LEU A 36 -12.02 -9.92 3.43
CA LEU A 36 -12.60 -9.97 2.08
C LEU A 36 -13.70 -8.91 1.89
N LYS A 37 -14.56 -8.68 2.89
CA LYS A 37 -15.59 -7.62 2.83
C LYS A 37 -14.97 -6.23 2.73
N ILE A 38 -13.94 -5.96 3.54
CA ILE A 38 -13.19 -4.70 3.48
C ILE A 38 -12.54 -4.52 2.10
N MET A 39 -11.89 -5.56 1.58
CA MET A 39 -11.27 -5.51 0.24
C MET A 39 -12.29 -5.24 -0.87
N GLN A 40 -13.48 -5.85 -0.80
CA GLN A 40 -14.55 -5.58 -1.76
C GLN A 40 -15.04 -4.12 -1.68
N LEU A 41 -15.21 -3.58 -0.47
CA LEU A 41 -15.60 -2.19 -0.25
C LEU A 41 -14.57 -1.21 -0.84
N LEU A 42 -13.30 -1.38 -0.48
CA LEU A 42 -12.21 -0.52 -0.96
C LEU A 42 -12.03 -0.61 -2.48
N ASN A 43 -12.22 -1.78 -3.09
CA ASN A 43 -12.19 -1.91 -4.54
C ASN A 43 -13.39 -1.23 -5.22
N LYS A 44 -14.57 -1.23 -4.60
CA LYS A 44 -15.75 -0.53 -5.12
C LYS A 44 -15.59 0.99 -5.08
N GLU A 45 -14.92 1.51 -4.05
CA GLU A 45 -14.66 2.93 -3.85
C GLU A 45 -13.35 3.42 -4.48
N ARG A 46 -12.64 2.52 -5.17
CA ARG A 46 -11.34 2.80 -5.78
C ARG A 46 -11.41 4.00 -6.74
N SER A 47 -10.47 4.93 -6.58
CA SER A 47 -10.26 6.02 -7.52
C SER A 47 -9.93 5.51 -8.93
N GLU A 48 -10.52 6.13 -9.96
CA GLU A 48 -10.20 5.89 -11.37
C GLU A 48 -8.69 6.03 -11.67
N LYS A 49 -7.97 6.82 -10.86
CA LYS A 49 -6.51 6.93 -10.87
C LYS A 49 -5.95 6.23 -9.64
N PRO A 50 -5.43 5.00 -9.77
CA PRO A 50 -4.80 4.27 -8.68
C PRO A 50 -3.53 5.00 -8.23
N ILE A 51 -3.25 4.97 -6.93
CA ILE A 51 -2.02 5.54 -6.39
C ILE A 51 -1.03 4.40 -6.19
N ASP A 52 0.04 4.39 -6.97
CA ASP A 52 1.07 3.37 -6.83
C ASP A 52 1.96 3.68 -5.62
N VAL A 53 2.42 2.64 -4.93
CA VAL A 53 3.28 2.74 -3.76
C VAL A 53 4.46 1.78 -3.86
N ILE A 54 5.58 2.18 -3.25
CA ILE A 54 6.68 1.28 -2.90
C ILE A 54 6.51 0.91 -1.44
N LEU A 55 6.48 -0.38 -1.13
CA LEU A 55 6.43 -0.88 0.24
C LEU A 55 7.83 -1.33 0.66
N PHE A 56 8.32 -0.78 1.78
CA PHE A 56 9.54 -1.19 2.46
C PHE A 56 9.17 -2.05 3.66
N ILE A 57 9.54 -3.32 3.62
CA ILE A 57 9.20 -4.31 4.65
C ILE A 57 10.49 -4.70 5.38
N PRO A 58 10.57 -4.58 6.71
CA PRO A 58 11.72 -5.07 7.46
C PRO A 58 11.88 -6.59 7.28
N ASP A 59 13.12 -7.08 7.32
CA ASP A 59 13.45 -8.51 7.23
C ASP A 59 13.10 -9.32 8.49
N SER A 60 12.58 -8.66 9.53
CA SER A 60 12.15 -9.30 10.77
C SER A 60 10.65 -9.07 11.03
N SER A 61 10.08 -9.85 11.95
CA SER A 61 8.70 -9.64 12.43
C SER A 61 8.52 -8.38 13.29
N SER A 62 9.57 -7.57 13.42
CA SER A 62 9.60 -6.32 14.18
C SER A 62 10.13 -5.17 13.31
N GLY A 63 9.65 -3.95 13.56
CA GLY A 63 10.07 -2.76 12.83
C GLY A 63 8.91 -2.00 12.22
N ILE A 64 9.24 -1.03 11.36
CA ILE A 64 8.26 -0.13 10.74
C ILE A 64 8.18 -0.49 9.25
N VAL A 65 6.99 -0.90 8.82
CA VAL A 65 6.64 -0.98 7.39
C VAL A 65 6.41 0.45 6.90
N ARG A 66 7.14 0.87 5.87
CA ARG A 66 6.99 2.19 5.25
C ARG A 66 6.41 2.03 3.85
N PHE A 67 5.47 2.89 3.46
CA PHE A 67 5.03 2.98 2.08
C PHE A 67 5.24 4.41 1.57
N VAL A 68 5.64 4.53 0.31
CA VAL A 68 5.90 5.81 -0.34
C VAL A 68 5.05 5.88 -1.60
N PHE A 69 4.22 6.92 -1.73
CA PHE A 69 3.43 7.15 -2.93
C PHE A 69 4.31 7.54 -4.11
N ILE A 70 4.18 6.82 -5.22
CA ILE A 70 4.81 7.10 -6.50
C ILE A 70 3.79 7.90 -7.32
N TYR A 71 4.10 9.15 -7.66
CA TYR A 71 3.21 10.03 -8.43
C TYR A 71 1.80 10.18 -7.84
N CYS A 72 1.71 10.73 -6.63
CA CYS A 72 0.44 11.29 -6.18
C CYS A 72 0.39 12.76 -6.61
N ASP A 73 -0.50 13.12 -7.54
CA ASP A 73 -0.97 14.50 -7.67
C ASP A 73 -1.76 14.81 -6.38
N ILE A 74 -1.05 15.14 -5.30
CA ILE A 74 -1.62 15.35 -3.96
C ILE A 74 -2.80 16.32 -4.01
N LEU A 75 -2.78 17.28 -4.95
CA LEU A 75 -3.88 18.22 -5.18
C LEU A 75 -5.20 17.55 -5.58
N SER A 76 -5.19 16.46 -6.34
CA SER A 76 -6.43 15.81 -6.80
C SER A 76 -6.98 14.83 -5.76
N THR A 77 -6.12 14.18 -4.99
CA THR A 77 -6.51 13.21 -3.96
C THR A 77 -7.11 13.89 -2.72
N VAL A 78 -6.55 15.03 -2.28
CA VAL A 78 -7.12 15.78 -1.14
C VAL A 78 -8.52 16.32 -1.48
N HIS A 79 -8.76 16.71 -2.73
CA HIS A 79 -10.05 17.25 -3.19
C HIS A 79 -11.18 16.21 -3.32
N LYS A 80 -10.86 14.91 -3.25
CA LYS A 80 -11.84 13.81 -3.20
C LYS A 80 -12.03 13.26 -1.78
N MET A 81 -11.18 13.66 -0.82
CA MET A 81 -11.23 13.21 0.57
C MET A 81 -12.03 14.15 1.49
N PHE A 82 -12.44 15.31 0.97
CA PHE A 82 -13.40 16.27 1.55
C PHE A 82 -14.63 16.36 0.66
#